data_AF-A0AA35X3F3-F1
#
_entry.id   AF-A0AA35X3F3-F1
#
_cell.length_a   1.000
_cell.length_b   1.000
_cell.length_c   1.000
_cell.angle_alpha   90.00
_cell.angle_beta   90.00
_cell.angle_gamma   90.00
#
_symmetry.space_group_name_H-M   'P 1'
#
loop_
_entity.id
_entity.type
_entity.pdbx_description
1 polymer ?
#
loop_
_entity_poly.entity_id
_entity_poly.type
_entity_poly.pdbx_seq_one_letter_code
_entity_poly.pdbx_strand_id
1 'polypeptide(L)'
;VEQEDYVRTTLFRLKFSSNETSFVPVGILDDGTIEPTESFTVVLSNPQPAGGVELGISVFTVTISDDDLPMIGFEQAMYAVMEGDPTPTVDVCVTVGNGRVANSLTVPINALPTSTATEGEDYEL
;
A
#
# COMPACT_ATOMS: atom_id res chain seq x y z
N VAL A 1 -19.64 3.45 9.21
CA VAL A 1 -18.18 3.37 9.02
C VAL A 1 -17.99 2.31 7.94
N GLU A 2 -18.29 2.67 6.68
CA GLU A 2 -18.45 1.72 5.54
C GLU A 2 -18.49 2.49 4.18
N GLN A 3 -18.16 3.79 4.15
CA GLN A 3 -18.42 4.65 2.98
C GLN A 3 -17.21 5.48 2.56
N GLU A 4 -16.01 5.09 2.98
CA GLU A 4 -14.78 5.84 2.68
C GLU A 4 -14.03 5.18 1.51
N ASP A 5 -13.94 3.84 1.44
CA ASP A 5 -13.10 3.14 0.43
C ASP A 5 -13.79 2.63 -0.84
N TYR A 6 -15.11 2.54 -0.88
CA TYR A 6 -15.79 2.00 -2.06
C TYR A 6 -17.09 2.71 -2.37
N VAL A 7 -17.34 2.89 -3.67
CA VAL A 7 -18.61 3.45 -4.11
C VAL A 7 -19.65 2.35 -4.05
N ARG A 8 -20.58 2.47 -3.08
CA ARG A 8 -21.74 1.58 -3.02
C ARG A 8 -22.48 1.65 -4.35
N THR A 9 -22.42 0.53 -5.03
CA THR A 9 -23.04 0.38 -6.33
C THR A 9 -24.53 0.06 -6.18
N THR A 10 -25.39 0.75 -6.92
CA THR A 10 -26.81 0.41 -7.05
C THR A 10 -27.00 -1.01 -7.61
N LEU A 11 -28.15 -1.64 -7.34
CA LEU A 11 -28.50 -2.96 -7.89
C LEU A 11 -28.20 -3.07 -9.40
N PHE A 12 -27.11 -3.74 -9.76
CA PHE A 12 -26.80 -4.10 -11.14
C PHE A 12 -27.56 -5.36 -11.54
N ARG A 13 -28.20 -5.30 -12.72
CA ARG A 13 -28.82 -6.47 -13.35
C ARG A 13 -28.03 -6.83 -14.59
N LEU A 14 -27.42 -8.00 -14.58
CA LEU A 14 -26.77 -8.58 -15.75
C LEU A 14 -27.78 -9.45 -16.51
N LYS A 15 -27.74 -9.37 -17.83
CA LYS A 15 -28.49 -10.25 -18.73
C LYS A 15 -27.46 -11.03 -19.54
N PHE A 16 -27.63 -12.33 -19.61
CA PHE A 16 -26.70 -13.23 -20.28
C PHE A 16 -27.35 -13.88 -21.49
N SER A 17 -26.58 -14.00 -22.56
CA SER A 17 -26.79 -14.95 -23.65
C SER A 17 -25.98 -16.22 -23.40
N SER A 18 -26.22 -17.27 -24.20
CA SER A 18 -25.45 -18.52 -24.10
C SER A 18 -23.95 -18.25 -24.26
N ASN A 19 -23.16 -18.75 -23.30
CA ASN A 19 -21.70 -18.65 -23.26
C ASN A 19 -21.14 -17.21 -23.20
N GLU A 20 -21.91 -16.27 -22.67
CA GLU A 20 -21.47 -14.89 -22.45
C GLU A 20 -20.76 -14.74 -21.10
N THR A 21 -19.75 -13.85 -21.05
CA THR A 21 -19.10 -13.41 -19.81
C THR A 21 -19.27 -11.89 -19.69
N SER A 22 -19.57 -11.44 -18.47
CA SER A 22 -19.76 -10.01 -18.18
C SER A 22 -18.93 -9.61 -16.97
N PHE A 23 -18.52 -8.35 -16.94
CA PHE A 23 -17.77 -7.76 -15.84
C PHE A 23 -18.57 -6.59 -15.24
N VAL A 24 -18.54 -6.46 -13.92
CA VAL A 24 -19.13 -5.32 -13.20
C VAL A 24 -17.97 -4.50 -12.64
N PRO A 25 -17.74 -3.27 -13.14
CA PRO A 25 -16.71 -2.41 -12.56
C PRO A 25 -17.16 -1.95 -11.17
N VAL A 26 -16.27 -2.07 -10.19
CA VAL A 26 -16.43 -1.49 -8.84
C VAL A 26 -15.29 -0.50 -8.65
N GLY A 27 -15.63 0.75 -8.36
CA GLY A 27 -14.64 1.78 -8.07
C GLY A 27 -14.17 1.66 -6.63
N ILE A 28 -12.85 1.60 -6.45
CA ILE A 28 -12.17 1.74 -5.16
C ILE A 28 -11.80 3.23 -5.02
N LEU A 29 -12.07 3.79 -3.85
CA LEU A 29 -11.74 5.17 -3.49
C LEU A 29 -10.36 5.14 -2.82
N ASP A 30 -9.50 6.06 -3.25
CA ASP A 30 -8.14 6.24 -2.75
C ASP A 30 -8.10 7.60 -2.05
N ASP A 31 -7.56 7.64 -0.83
CA ASP A 31 -7.38 8.89 -0.10
C ASP A 31 -5.95 9.10 0.45
N GLY A 32 -5.80 9.52 1.71
CA GLY A 32 -4.50 9.79 2.34
C GLY A 32 -4.49 9.39 3.81
N THR A 33 -5.47 8.59 4.23
CA THR A 33 -5.76 8.23 5.61
C THR A 33 -5.24 6.83 5.86
N ILE A 34 -4.45 6.66 6.91
CA ILE A 34 -3.96 5.32 7.25
C ILE A 34 -5.11 4.51 7.85
N GLU A 35 -5.42 3.39 7.20
CA GLU A 35 -6.57 2.56 7.53
C GLU A 35 -6.17 1.08 7.67
N PRO A 36 -6.89 0.30 8.50
CA PRO A 36 -6.71 -1.15 8.49
C PRO A 36 -7.19 -1.74 7.16
N THR A 37 -6.77 -2.97 6.87
CA THR A 37 -7.35 -3.73 5.76
C THR A 37 -8.85 -3.89 5.93
N GLU A 38 -9.60 -3.48 4.91
CA GLU A 38 -11.06 -3.53 4.89
C GLU A 38 -11.57 -4.57 3.89
N SER A 39 -12.87 -4.89 3.96
CA SER A 39 -13.47 -5.80 3.00
C SER A 39 -14.94 -5.53 2.78
N PHE A 40 -15.41 -5.76 1.55
CA PHE A 40 -16.83 -5.77 1.23
C PHE A 40 -17.21 -7.05 0.50
N THR A 41 -18.51 -7.38 0.53
CA THR A 41 -19.04 -8.60 -0.07
C THR A 41 -20.08 -8.26 -1.13
N VAL A 42 -19.98 -8.92 -2.28
CA VAL A 42 -20.93 -8.87 -3.38
C VAL A 42 -21.67 -10.21 -3.44
N VAL A 43 -22.99 -10.14 -3.55
CA VAL A 43 -23.85 -11.33 -3.60
C VAL A 43 -24.66 -11.38 -4.89
N LEU A 44 -24.62 -12.52 -5.58
CA LEU A 44 -25.59 -12.86 -6.61
C LEU A 44 -26.87 -13.33 -5.94
N SER A 45 -27.99 -12.73 -6.29
CA SER A 45 -29.28 -13.05 -5.67
C SER A 45 -30.43 -12.97 -6.68
N ASN A 46 -31.49 -13.72 -6.39
CA ASN A 46 -32.75 -13.71 -7.12
C ASN A 46 -32.59 -13.82 -8.66
N PRO A 47 -31.93 -14.87 -9.18
CA PRO A 47 -31.81 -15.06 -10.62
C PRO A 47 -33.19 -15.17 -11.25
N GLN A 48 -33.36 -14.55 -12.43
CA GLN A 48 -34.61 -14.56 -13.17
C GLN A 48 -34.45 -15.21 -14.55
N PRO A 49 -35.42 -16.01 -15.01
CA PRO A 49 -36.68 -16.35 -14.33
C PRO A 49 -36.46 -17.27 -13.12
N ALA A 50 -37.28 -17.10 -12.08
CA ALA A 50 -37.21 -17.91 -10.86
C ALA A 50 -37.31 -19.41 -11.18
N GLY A 51 -36.40 -20.22 -10.60
CA GLY A 51 -36.34 -21.67 -10.83
C GLY A 51 -35.74 -22.11 -12.16
N GLY A 52 -35.32 -21.17 -13.03
CA GLY A 52 -34.71 -21.47 -14.32
C GLY A 52 -33.17 -21.54 -14.30
N VAL A 53 -32.54 -21.16 -13.19
CA VAL A 53 -31.08 -21.08 -13.04
C VAL A 53 -30.68 -21.44 -11.62
N GLU A 54 -29.68 -22.31 -11.49
CA GLU A 54 -28.99 -22.56 -10.22
C GLU A 54 -27.77 -21.63 -10.12
N LEU A 55 -27.59 -21.01 -8.96
CA LEU A 55 -26.38 -20.24 -8.68
C LEU A 55 -25.28 -21.18 -8.21
N GLY A 56 -24.09 -21.04 -8.82
CA GLY A 56 -22.85 -21.61 -8.28
C GLY A 56 -22.34 -20.79 -7.10
N ILE A 57 -21.05 -20.45 -7.12
CA ILE A 57 -20.47 -19.50 -6.16
C ILE A 57 -21.18 -18.15 -6.32
N SER A 58 -21.94 -17.75 -5.29
CA SER A 58 -22.81 -16.59 -5.32
C SER A 58 -22.38 -15.49 -4.35
N VAL A 59 -21.34 -15.73 -3.55
CA VAL A 59 -20.76 -14.77 -2.61
C VAL A 59 -19.32 -14.54 -3.03
N PHE A 60 -18.97 -13.27 -3.24
CA PHE A 60 -17.64 -12.83 -3.62
C PHE A 60 -17.19 -11.74 -2.65
N THR A 61 -16.04 -11.93 -2.01
CA THR A 61 -15.47 -10.97 -1.06
C THR A 61 -14.28 -10.28 -1.70
N VAL A 62 -14.23 -8.97 -1.57
CA VAL A 62 -13.11 -8.13 -1.96
C VAL A 62 -12.46 -7.60 -0.70
N THR A 63 -11.13 -7.65 -0.66
CA THR A 63 -10.31 -7.06 0.40
C THR A 63 -9.56 -5.87 -0.17
N ILE A 64 -9.58 -4.75 0.55
CA ILE A 64 -8.89 -3.51 0.20
C ILE A 64 -7.75 -3.34 1.21
N SER A 65 -6.53 -3.28 0.71
CA SER A 65 -5.34 -2.98 1.52
C SER A 65 -5.01 -1.51 1.38
N ASP A 66 -4.88 -0.83 2.52
CA ASP A 66 -4.36 0.53 2.57
C ASP A 66 -2.91 0.59 2.07
N ASP A 67 -2.59 1.62 1.29
CA ASP A 67 -1.25 1.92 0.83
C ASP A 67 -0.71 3.25 1.36
N ASP A 68 -1.44 3.96 2.24
CA ASP A 68 -1.09 5.30 2.70
C ASP A 68 0.01 5.36 3.76
N LEU A 69 0.33 4.26 4.44
CA LEU A 69 1.40 4.22 5.46
C LEU A 69 2.80 4.36 4.83
N PRO A 70 3.54 5.46 5.10
CA PRO A 70 4.85 5.65 4.51
C PRO A 70 5.93 4.78 5.17
N MET A 71 6.88 4.35 4.36
CA MET A 71 8.08 3.61 4.78
C MET A 71 9.32 4.48 4.62
N ILE A 72 10.12 4.61 5.68
CA ILE A 72 11.40 5.32 5.68
C ILE A 72 12.55 4.36 5.98
N GLY A 73 13.66 4.50 5.27
CA GLY A 73 14.84 3.65 5.48
C GLY A 73 16.08 4.14 4.73
N PHE A 74 17.22 3.51 5.01
CA PHE A 74 18.43 3.75 4.23
C PHE A 74 18.33 3.07 2.86
N GLU A 75 18.85 3.71 1.83
CA GLU A 75 18.93 3.11 0.48
C GLU A 75 19.82 1.87 0.47
N GLN A 76 20.87 1.85 1.30
CA GLN A 76 21.82 0.75 1.41
C GLN A 76 22.08 0.41 2.87
N ALA A 77 22.32 -0.87 3.13
CA ALA A 77 22.64 -1.35 4.48
C ALA A 77 24.08 -1.02 4.91
N MET A 78 24.98 -0.75 3.95
CA MET A 78 26.38 -0.44 4.22
C MET A 78 27.01 0.35 3.08
N TYR A 79 27.95 1.23 3.44
CA TYR A 79 28.90 1.87 2.54
C TYR A 79 30.31 1.60 3.07
N ALA A 80 31.30 1.60 2.17
CA ALA A 80 32.71 1.53 2.54
C ALA A 80 33.45 2.65 1.82
N VAL A 81 34.17 3.47 2.57
CA VAL A 81 34.97 4.59 2.07
C VAL A 81 36.39 4.45 2.61
N MET A 82 37.37 4.80 1.80
CA MET A 82 38.77 4.80 2.19
C MET A 82 39.18 6.23 2.56
N GLU A 83 39.70 6.43 3.78
CA GLU A 83 40.14 7.75 4.26
C GLU A 83 41.22 8.40 3.37
N GLY A 84 41.98 7.59 2.63
CA GLY A 84 43.03 8.05 1.72
C GLY A 84 42.54 8.54 0.36
N ASP A 85 41.24 8.47 0.07
CA ASP A 85 40.69 9.03 -1.15
C ASP A 85 40.81 10.56 -1.17
N PRO A 86 40.98 11.20 -2.33
CA PRO A 86 41.19 12.65 -2.43
C PRO A 86 39.99 13.48 -1.95
N THR A 87 38.80 12.86 -1.86
CA THR A 87 37.56 13.43 -1.33
C THR A 87 36.78 12.32 -0.61
N PRO A 88 37.16 11.93 0.61
CA PRO A 88 36.54 10.80 1.30
C PRO A 88 35.22 11.26 1.91
N THR A 89 34.13 11.14 1.15
CA THR A 89 32.77 11.45 1.61
C THR A 89 31.85 10.28 1.34
N VAL A 90 30.91 10.04 2.26
CA VAL A 90 29.80 9.11 2.07
C VAL A 90 28.49 9.87 2.15
N ASP A 91 27.68 9.77 1.10
CA ASP A 91 26.32 10.28 1.13
C ASP A 91 25.40 9.20 1.69
N VAL A 92 24.95 9.37 2.94
CA VAL A 92 23.97 8.47 3.55
C VAL A 92 22.58 8.81 3.00
N CYS A 93 22.17 8.07 1.97
CA CYS A 93 20.86 8.26 1.37
C CYS A 93 19.75 7.61 2.22
N VAL A 94 18.77 8.42 2.62
CA VAL A 94 17.52 7.98 3.25
C VAL A 94 16.40 8.13 2.22
N THR A 95 15.66 7.06 1.99
CA THR A 95 14.51 7.06 1.09
C THR A 95 13.22 7.03 1.89
N VAL A 96 12.22 7.70 1.33
CA VAL A 96 10.83 7.54 1.73
C VAL A 96 10.09 6.96 0.55
N GLY A 97 9.47 5.81 0.76
CA GLY A 97 8.68 5.10 -0.25
C GLY A 97 7.47 4.47 0.40
N ASN A 98 6.52 4.00 -0.43
CA ASN A 98 5.17 3.62 -0.02
C ASN A 98 4.40 4.80 0.61
N GLY A 99 3.08 4.83 0.43
CA GLY A 99 2.20 5.79 1.08
C GLY A 99 2.47 7.26 0.88
N ARG A 100 1.78 8.06 1.69
CA ARG A 100 1.75 9.51 1.58
C ARG A 100 2.29 10.14 2.86
N VAL A 101 3.27 11.01 2.70
CA VAL A 101 3.76 11.87 3.78
C VAL A 101 2.90 13.14 3.82
N ALA A 102 1.78 13.08 4.54
CA ALA A 102 0.80 14.17 4.59
C ALA A 102 1.33 15.45 5.29
N ASN A 103 2.24 15.29 6.26
CA ASN A 103 2.92 16.36 6.99
C ASN A 103 4.44 16.13 6.96
N SER A 104 5.27 17.12 7.29
CA SER A 104 6.72 16.92 7.40
C SER A 104 7.04 15.77 8.37
N LEU A 105 7.80 14.78 7.88
CA LEU A 105 8.35 13.69 8.68
C LEU A 105 9.78 14.05 9.10
N THR A 106 10.08 13.89 10.39
CA THR A 106 11.43 14.09 10.93
C THR A 106 11.92 12.79 11.56
N VAL A 107 13.06 12.29 11.10
CA VAL A 107 13.73 11.14 11.70
C VAL A 107 15.14 11.56 12.13
N PRO A 108 15.50 11.44 13.42
CA PRO A 108 16.85 11.73 13.88
C PRO A 108 17.81 10.62 13.42
N ILE A 109 18.97 11.03 12.91
CA ILE A 109 20.07 10.13 12.54
C ILE A 109 21.13 10.24 13.62
N ASN A 110 21.59 9.10 14.13
CA ASN A 110 22.67 9.06 15.14
C ASN A 110 23.57 7.86 14.86
N ALA A 111 24.87 8.00 15.14
CA ALA A 111 25.76 6.86 15.22
C ALA A 111 25.47 6.03 16.48
N LEU A 112 25.72 4.72 16.42
CA LEU A 112 25.53 3.83 17.57
C LEU A 112 26.68 3.99 18.58
N PRO A 113 26.42 3.91 19.90
CA PRO A 113 27.47 3.96 20.92
C PRO A 113 28.51 2.83 20.83
N THR A 114 28.20 1.77 20.08
CA THR A 114 29.07 0.62 19.85
C THR A 114 29.91 0.76 18.57
N SER A 115 29.93 1.93 17.93
CA SER A 115 30.80 2.18 16.78
C SER A 115 32.27 2.08 17.19
N THR A 116 33.11 1.65 16.26
CA THR A 116 34.57 1.65 16.45
C THR A 116 35.21 2.96 16.01
N ALA A 117 34.50 3.77 15.23
CA ALA A 117 34.89 5.12 14.83
C ALA A 117 34.35 6.16 15.83
N THR A 118 35.10 7.23 16.03
CA THR A 118 34.86 8.32 16.98
C THR A 118 34.43 9.59 16.25
N GLU A 119 33.28 10.15 16.65
CA GLU A 119 32.80 11.43 16.10
C GLU A 119 33.77 12.57 16.44
N GLY A 120 34.06 13.43 15.46
CA GLY A 120 35.03 14.53 15.56
C GLY A 120 36.49 14.12 15.31
N GLU A 121 36.79 12.81 15.26
CA GLU A 121 38.13 12.30 14.90
C GLU A 121 38.09 11.52 13.56
N ASP A 122 37.13 10.60 13.42
CA ASP A 122 37.01 9.71 12.26
C ASP A 122 35.87 10.13 11.30
N TYR A 123 34.82 10.79 11.81
CA TYR A 123 33.69 11.31 11.02
C TYR A 123 33.00 12.48 11.73
N GLU A 124 32.18 13.23 11.00
CA GLU A 124 31.28 14.27 11.53
C GLU A 124 29.85 14.01 11.01
N LEU A 125 28.82 14.31 11.81
CA LEU A 125 27.39 14.06 11.51
C LEU A 125 26.52 15.30 11.79
#